data_AF-A0AAE1HXR3-F1
#
_entry.id   AF-A0AAE1HXR3-F1
#
_cell.length_a   1.000
_cell.length_b   1.000
_cell.length_c   1.000
_cell.angle_alpha   90.00
_cell.angle_beta   90.00
_cell.angle_gamma   90.00
#
_symmetry.space_group_name_H-M   'P 1'
#
loop_
_entity.id
_entity.type
_entity.pdbx_description
1 polymer ?
#
loop_
_entity_poly.entity_id
_entity_poly.type
_entity_poly.pdbx_seq_one_letter_code
_entity_poly.pdbx_strand_id
1 'polypeptide(L)'
;MDFKLDQLISYLLLMSPKRIVLNAVQDDVIFGNGSLLHRRLLSALVMLAIHFNEDQSRLIKCVEDTTLPHEIFDVLPPNTPPTPLIVALGNTPYLATNFFLVMDGVCVCSNLRNGLEAAMALCAAYFVFGVLYPSDASTSLTFMER
;
A
#
# COMPACT_ATOMS: atom_id res chain seq x y z
N MET A 1 -16.66 -5.45 7.47
CA MET A 1 -15.24 -5.30 7.14
C MET A 1 -14.60 -4.27 8.07
N ASP A 2 -15.24 -3.11 8.24
CA ASP A 2 -14.81 -2.02 9.13
C ASP A 2 -14.38 -2.45 10.53
N PHE A 3 -15.19 -3.23 11.25
CA PHE A 3 -14.89 -3.61 12.64
C PHE A 3 -13.57 -4.35 12.84
N LYS A 4 -13.17 -5.23 11.91
CA LYS A 4 -11.87 -5.95 12.00
C LYS A 4 -10.69 -5.02 11.69
N LEU A 5 -10.87 -4.10 10.74
CA LEU A 5 -9.86 -3.11 10.37
C LEU A 5 -9.64 -2.09 11.51
N ASP A 6 -10.73 -1.66 12.16
CA ASP A 6 -10.70 -0.85 13.38
C ASP A 6 -9.88 -1.54 14.48
N GLN A 7 -10.21 -2.80 14.78
CA GLN A 7 -9.49 -3.58 15.79
C GLN A 7 -8.02 -3.74 15.47
N LEU A 8 -7.67 -4.00 14.20
CA LEU A 8 -6.29 -4.11 13.76
C LEU A 8 -5.52 -2.80 13.99
N ILE A 9 -6.08 -1.67 13.54
CA ILE A 9 -5.43 -0.36 13.71
C ILE A 9 -5.26 -0.05 15.20
N SER A 10 -6.30 -0.27 16.02
CA SER A 10 -6.20 -0.09 17.47
C SER A 10 -5.14 -0.99 18.10
N TYR A 11 -5.08 -2.27 17.69
CA TYR A 11 -4.07 -3.21 18.14
C TYR A 11 -2.65 -2.73 17.80
N LEU A 12 -2.42 -2.31 16.55
CA LEU A 12 -1.12 -1.82 16.09
C LEU A 12 -0.68 -0.57 16.86
N LEU A 13 -1.59 0.38 17.10
CA LEU A 13 -1.28 1.59 17.86
C LEU A 13 -0.97 1.31 19.34
N LEU A 14 -1.64 0.32 19.93
CA LEU A 14 -1.47 -0.03 21.34
C LEU A 14 -0.22 -0.90 21.58
N MET A 15 0.02 -1.87 20.71
CA MET A 15 0.99 -2.94 20.93
C MET A 15 2.32 -2.72 20.20
N SER A 16 2.37 -1.87 19.17
CA SER A 16 3.60 -1.63 18.43
C SER A 16 4.56 -0.72 19.20
N PRO A 17 5.85 -1.10 19.34
CA PRO A 17 6.86 -0.20 19.89
C PRO A 17 7.07 1.05 19.01
N LYS A 18 6.65 1.01 17.74
CA LYS A 18 6.73 2.10 16.77
C LYS A 18 5.50 3.01 16.74
N ARG A 19 4.72 3.08 17.83
CA ARG A 19 3.47 3.85 17.91
C ARG A 19 3.57 5.29 17.42
N ILE A 20 4.71 5.97 17.60
CA ILE A 20 4.87 7.37 17.16
C ILE A 20 4.79 7.45 15.63
N VAL A 21 5.49 6.56 14.93
CA VAL A 21 5.48 6.48 13.46
C VAL A 21 4.10 6.06 12.96
N LEU A 22 3.46 5.11 13.65
CA LEU A 22 2.11 4.66 13.29
C LEU A 22 1.05 5.75 13.49
N ASN A 23 1.18 6.61 14.49
CA ASN A 23 0.30 7.77 14.67
C ASN A 23 0.50 8.79 13.55
N ALA A 24 1.74 9.06 13.11
CA ALA A 24 1.97 9.94 11.96
C ALA A 24 1.29 9.40 10.69
N VAL A 25 1.31 8.07 10.48
CA VAL A 25 0.56 7.45 9.38
C VAL A 25 -0.95 7.69 9.53
N GLN A 26 -1.50 7.63 10.75
CA GLN A 26 -2.92 7.93 10.97
C GLN A 26 -3.24 9.41 10.74
N ASP A 27 -2.35 10.33 11.12
CA ASP A 27 -2.52 11.76 10.85
C ASP A 27 -2.60 11.99 9.33
N ASP A 28 -1.66 11.43 8.55
CA ASP A 28 -1.68 11.52 7.09
C ASP A 28 -2.97 10.91 6.48
N VAL A 29 -3.48 9.83 7.07
CA VAL A 29 -4.75 9.22 6.67
C VAL A 29 -5.94 10.12 6.98
N ILE A 30 -5.93 10.85 8.10
CA ILE A 30 -7.00 11.79 8.43
C ILE A 30 -7.01 12.95 7.44
N PHE A 31 -5.83 13.50 7.10
CA PHE A 31 -5.69 14.63 6.18
C PHE A 31 -5.74 14.26 4.68
N GLY A 32 -5.82 12.97 4.35
CA GLY A 32 -5.85 12.48 2.97
C GLY A 32 -7.14 12.80 2.19
N ASN A 33 -7.09 12.57 0.87
CA ASN A 33 -8.21 12.80 -0.06
C ASN A 33 -9.16 11.59 -0.15
N GLY A 34 -10.46 11.84 -0.38
CA GLY A 34 -11.49 10.79 -0.51
C GLY A 34 -12.16 10.37 0.80
N SER A 35 -12.80 9.19 0.83
CA SER A 35 -13.42 8.67 2.06
C SER A 35 -12.37 8.14 3.03
N LEU A 36 -12.59 8.31 4.34
CA LEU A 36 -11.68 7.79 5.37
C LEU A 36 -11.50 6.27 5.23
N LEU A 37 -12.58 5.54 4.96
CA LEU A 37 -12.53 4.10 4.74
C LEU A 37 -11.55 3.73 3.62
N HIS A 38 -11.53 4.49 2.51
CA HIS A 38 -10.67 4.16 1.37
C HIS A 38 -9.18 4.20 1.70
N ARG A 39 -8.78 5.08 2.62
CA ARG A 39 -7.39 5.25 3.01
C ARG A 39 -6.95 4.28 4.10
N ARG A 40 -7.90 3.71 4.86
CA ARG A 40 -7.61 2.88 6.03
C ARG A 40 -7.09 1.49 5.68
N LEU A 41 -7.55 0.88 4.59
CA LEU A 41 -7.01 -0.43 4.19
C LEU A 41 -5.55 -0.29 3.70
N LEU A 42 -5.30 0.74 2.90
CA LEU A 42 -3.95 1.08 2.44
C LEU A 42 -3.02 1.40 3.61
N SER A 43 -3.51 2.15 4.61
CA SER A 43 -2.69 2.46 5.79
C SER A 43 -2.46 1.24 6.67
N ALA A 44 -3.43 0.34 6.84
CA ALA A 44 -3.22 -0.90 7.59
C ALA A 44 -2.10 -1.76 6.98
N LEU A 45 -2.03 -1.84 5.65
CA LEU A 45 -0.93 -2.47 4.92
C LEU A 45 0.43 -1.84 5.26
N VAL A 46 0.54 -0.52 5.17
CA VAL A 46 1.77 0.22 5.50
C VAL A 46 2.13 0.09 6.99
N MET A 47 1.14 0.16 7.86
CA MET A 47 1.32 0.05 9.32
C MET A 47 1.78 -1.35 9.74
N LEU A 48 1.29 -2.40 9.07
CA LEU A 48 1.76 -3.77 9.27
C LEU A 48 3.23 -3.90 8.87
N ALA A 49 3.61 -3.36 7.71
CA ALA A 49 5.01 -3.37 7.26
C ALA A 49 5.91 -2.65 8.29
N ILE A 50 5.51 -1.47 8.75
CA ILE A 50 6.22 -0.75 9.80
C ILE A 50 6.31 -1.59 11.07
N HIS A 51 5.20 -2.19 11.52
CA HIS A 51 5.14 -3.00 12.73
C HIS A 51 6.10 -4.20 12.70
N PHE A 52 6.15 -4.92 11.58
CA PHE A 52 7.04 -6.06 11.38
C PHE A 52 8.46 -5.69 10.95
N ASN A 53 8.78 -4.39 10.85
CA ASN A 53 10.08 -3.90 10.39
C ASN A 53 10.43 -4.31 8.96
N GLU A 54 9.38 -4.36 8.13
CA GLU A 54 9.41 -4.64 6.70
C GLU A 54 9.46 -3.34 5.91
N ASP A 55 9.95 -3.41 4.67
CA ASP A 55 10.10 -2.24 3.82
C ASP A 55 8.77 -1.93 3.12
N GLN A 56 8.06 -0.90 3.58
CA GLN A 56 6.80 -0.48 2.96
C GLN A 56 6.95 -0.11 1.47
N SER A 57 8.15 0.25 1.01
CA SER A 57 8.41 0.57 -0.40
C SER A 57 8.26 -0.63 -1.35
N ARG A 58 8.18 -1.85 -0.78
CA ARG A 58 7.84 -3.08 -1.51
C ARG A 58 6.36 -3.25 -1.76
N LEU A 59 5.51 -2.53 -1.03
CA LEU A 59 4.05 -2.59 -1.14
C LEU A 59 3.48 -1.33 -1.76
N ILE A 60 4.11 -0.18 -1.53
CA ILE A 60 3.68 1.10 -2.11
C ILE A 60 4.84 2.04 -2.43
N LYS A 61 4.79 2.66 -3.61
CA LYS A 61 5.71 3.75 -4.03
C LYS A 61 4.92 4.95 -4.51
N CYS A 62 5.55 6.12 -4.46
CA CYS A 62 5.02 7.36 -5.00
C CYS A 62 5.83 7.76 -6.24
N VAL A 63 5.16 8.26 -7.26
CA VAL A 63 5.78 8.85 -8.47
C VAL A 63 5.07 10.17 -8.81
N GLU A 64 5.56 10.93 -9.78
CA GLU A 64 4.94 12.19 -10.19
C GLU A 64 3.48 11.99 -10.64
N ASP A 65 2.61 12.96 -10.35
CA ASP A 65 1.18 12.88 -10.62
C ASP A 65 0.83 12.84 -12.11
N THR A 66 1.74 13.33 -12.95
CA THR A 66 1.68 13.32 -14.42
C THR A 66 2.14 12.01 -15.05
N THR A 67 2.71 11.08 -14.27
CA THR A 67 3.27 9.82 -14.80
C THR A 67 2.21 8.99 -15.52
N LEU A 68 2.50 8.60 -16.76
CA LEU A 68 1.64 7.75 -17.57
C LEU A 68 1.96 6.26 -17.33
N PRO A 69 0.97 5.35 -17.52
CA PRO A 69 1.18 3.92 -17.30
C PRO A 69 2.37 3.28 -18.04
N HIS A 70 2.69 3.77 -19.23
CA HIS A 70 3.78 3.24 -20.05
C HIS A 70 5.17 3.76 -19.64
N GLU A 71 5.24 4.83 -18.84
CA GLU A 71 6.48 5.43 -18.33
C GLU A 71 6.95 4.75 -17.03
N ILE A 72 6.12 3.86 -16.47
CA ILE A 72 6.35 3.23 -15.16
C ILE A 72 7.69 2.50 -15.07
N PHE A 73 8.10 1.84 -16.16
CA PHE A 73 9.37 1.13 -16.22
C PHE A 73 10.57 2.08 -16.03
N ASP A 74 10.46 3.30 -16.56
CA ASP A 74 11.56 4.27 -16.56
C ASP A 74 11.63 5.09 -15.27
N VAL A 75 10.49 5.34 -14.62
CA VAL A 75 10.43 6.15 -13.38
C VAL A 75 10.64 5.33 -12.11
N LEU A 76 10.45 4.02 -12.16
CA LEU A 76 10.63 3.16 -10.99
C LEU A 76 12.12 2.92 -10.70
N PRO A 77 12.54 2.93 -9.42
CA PRO A 77 13.91 2.60 -9.05
C PRO A 77 14.34 1.21 -9.55
N PRO A 78 15.60 1.00 -9.98
CA PRO A 78 16.09 -0.29 -10.48
C PRO A 78 15.95 -1.46 -9.49
N ASN A 79 15.86 -1.18 -8.19
CA ASN A 79 15.71 -2.17 -7.12
C ASN A 79 14.24 -2.49 -6.79
N THR A 80 13.29 -2.04 -7.61
CA THR A 80 11.86 -2.35 -7.43
C THR A 80 11.63 -3.85 -7.56
N PRO A 81 10.87 -4.47 -6.64
CA PRO A 81 10.64 -5.92 -6.73
C PRO A 81 9.80 -6.25 -7.97
N PRO A 82 9.97 -7.45 -8.57
CA PRO A 82 9.13 -7.88 -9.69
C PRO A 82 7.71 -8.26 -9.24
N THR A 83 7.46 -8.34 -7.93
CA THR A 83 6.16 -8.67 -7.34
C THR A 83 5.18 -7.49 -7.41
N PRO A 84 3.86 -7.73 -7.29
CA PRO A 84 2.84 -6.70 -7.24
C PRO A 84 3.17 -5.55 -6.27
N LEU A 85 3.07 -4.32 -6.76
CA LEU A 85 3.34 -3.10 -6.03
C LEU A 85 2.29 -2.05 -6.38
N ILE A 86 1.81 -1.32 -5.38
CA ILE A 86 0.99 -0.12 -5.63
C ILE A 86 1.90 1.04 -5.98
N VAL A 87 1.60 1.75 -7.06
CA VAL A 87 2.18 3.06 -7.36
C VAL A 87 1.12 4.12 -7.20
N ALA A 88 1.32 5.03 -6.25
CA ALA A 88 0.47 6.19 -6.03
C ALA A 88 1.00 7.38 -6.85
N LEU A 89 0.12 8.05 -7.58
CA LEU A 89 0.44 9.26 -8.34
C LEU A 89 0.36 10.49 -7.43
N GLY A 90 1.51 11.09 -7.14
CA GLY A 90 1.68 12.24 -6.26
C GLY A 90 2.65 11.98 -5.09
N ASN A 91 2.80 12.97 -4.21
CA ASN A 91 3.82 12.95 -3.15
C ASN A 91 3.50 12.00 -1.98
N THR A 92 2.23 11.73 -1.72
CA THR A 92 1.81 10.84 -0.64
C THR A 92 0.70 9.92 -1.14
N PRO A 93 0.67 8.65 -0.69
CA PRO A 93 -0.35 7.72 -1.10
C PRO A 93 -1.74 8.05 -0.54
N TYR A 94 -1.81 8.93 0.46
CA TYR A 94 -3.07 9.33 1.10
C TYR A 94 -3.71 10.54 0.43
N LEU A 95 -2.94 11.34 -0.31
CA LEU A 95 -3.44 12.47 -1.11
C LEU A 95 -3.63 12.11 -2.60
N ALA A 96 -2.98 11.03 -3.06
CA ALA A 96 -3.10 10.53 -4.42
C ALA A 96 -4.55 10.22 -4.81
N THR A 97 -4.93 10.63 -6.02
CA THR A 97 -6.27 10.40 -6.60
C THR A 97 -6.27 9.32 -7.68
N ASN A 98 -5.09 8.89 -8.11
CA ASN A 98 -4.92 7.81 -9.08
C ASN A 98 -3.78 6.90 -8.63
N PHE A 99 -3.97 5.61 -8.87
CA PHE A 99 -3.03 4.58 -8.50
C PHE A 99 -2.88 3.59 -9.64
N PHE A 100 -1.71 2.97 -9.71
CA PHE A 100 -1.43 1.85 -10.58
C PHE A 100 -1.09 0.61 -9.76
N LEU A 101 -1.46 -0.56 -10.28
CA LEU A 101 -0.84 -1.81 -9.87
C LEU A 101 0.27 -2.11 -10.87
N VAL A 102 1.47 -2.33 -10.36
CA VAL A 102 2.67 -2.63 -11.14
C VAL A 102 3.18 -4.01 -10.77
N MET A 103 3.62 -4.77 -11.78
CA MET A 103 4.29 -6.05 -11.62
C MET A 103 5.38 -6.13 -12.68
N ASP A 104 6.58 -6.58 -12.30
CA ASP A 104 7.74 -6.70 -13.19
C ASP A 104 8.05 -5.40 -13.97
N GLY A 105 7.91 -4.26 -13.30
CA GLY A 105 8.12 -2.93 -13.89
C GLY A 105 7.04 -2.48 -14.88
N VAL A 106 5.98 -3.27 -15.09
CA VAL A 106 4.89 -2.98 -16.02
C VAL A 106 3.62 -2.60 -15.25
N CYS A 107 2.95 -1.53 -15.69
CA CYS A 107 1.61 -1.21 -15.22
C CYS A 107 0.61 -2.25 -15.70
N VAL A 108 0.15 -3.12 -14.80
CA VAL A 108 -0.83 -4.18 -15.09
C VAL A 108 -2.27 -3.75 -14.85
N CYS A 109 -2.48 -2.68 -14.07
CA CYS A 109 -3.79 -2.08 -13.84
C CYS A 109 -3.64 -0.57 -13.60
N SER A 110 -4.23 0.26 -14.46
CA SER A 110 -4.02 1.72 -14.46
C SER A 110 -5.24 2.54 -14.03
N ASN A 111 -6.39 1.91 -13.81
CA ASN A 111 -7.68 2.56 -13.61
C ASN A 111 -8.14 2.59 -12.14
N LEU A 112 -7.21 2.59 -11.19
CA LEU A 112 -7.50 2.55 -9.75
C LEU A 112 -7.65 3.98 -9.21
N ARG A 113 -8.85 4.35 -8.77
CA ARG A 113 -9.24 5.75 -8.50
C ARG A 113 -9.07 6.17 -7.05
N ASN A 114 -8.68 5.25 -6.17
CA ASN A 114 -8.54 5.49 -4.75
C ASN A 114 -7.70 4.39 -4.09
N GLY A 115 -7.26 4.64 -2.85
CA GLY A 115 -6.46 3.71 -2.08
C GLY A 115 -7.14 2.37 -1.76
N LEU A 116 -8.49 2.32 -1.74
CA LEU A 116 -9.22 1.07 -1.53
C LEU A 116 -9.09 0.16 -2.74
N GLU A 117 -9.35 0.68 -3.93
CA GLU A 117 -9.19 -0.04 -5.19
C GLU A 117 -7.74 -0.53 -5.35
N ALA A 118 -6.77 0.32 -5.03
CA ALA A 118 -5.36 -0.04 -5.04
C ALA A 118 -5.01 -1.19 -4.08
N ALA A 119 -5.45 -1.09 -2.83
CA ALA A 119 -5.22 -2.13 -1.82
C ALA A 119 -5.94 -3.44 -2.19
N MET A 120 -7.18 -3.38 -2.67
CA MET A 120 -7.91 -4.56 -3.13
C MET A 120 -7.22 -5.22 -4.33
N ALA A 121 -6.72 -4.45 -5.29
CA ALA A 121 -5.99 -4.97 -6.44
C ALA A 121 -4.69 -5.68 -6.01
N LEU A 122 -3.95 -5.09 -5.05
CA LEU A 122 -2.76 -5.70 -4.47
C LEU A 122 -3.10 -7.01 -3.73
N CYS A 123 -4.13 -6.99 -2.88
CA CYS A 123 -4.60 -8.19 -2.18
C CYS A 123 -5.07 -9.27 -3.17
N ALA A 124 -5.76 -8.90 -4.25
CA ALA A 124 -6.18 -9.85 -5.28
C ALA A 124 -4.98 -10.52 -5.96
N ALA A 125 -3.94 -9.75 -6.31
CA ALA A 125 -2.72 -10.30 -6.88
C ALA A 125 -2.07 -11.37 -5.96
N TYR A 126 -2.01 -11.11 -4.66
CA TYR A 126 -1.39 -12.01 -3.71
C TYR A 126 -2.29 -13.18 -3.28
N PHE A 127 -3.51 -12.91 -2.84
CA PHE A 127 -4.36 -13.90 -2.17
C PHE A 127 -5.31 -14.63 -3.12
N VAL A 128 -5.59 -14.06 -4.30
CA VAL A 128 -6.49 -14.68 -5.29
C VAL A 128 -5.70 -15.28 -6.44
N PHE A 129 -4.76 -14.53 -7.01
CA PHE A 129 -3.94 -15.01 -8.13
C PHE A 129 -2.66 -15.75 -7.70
N GLY A 130 -2.37 -15.79 -6.40
CA GLY A 130 -1.27 -16.59 -5.84
C GLY A 130 0.12 -16.12 -6.26
N VAL A 131 0.29 -14.83 -6.55
CA VAL A 131 1.61 -14.28 -6.86
C VAL A 131 2.48 -14.33 -5.61
N LEU A 132 3.77 -14.63 -5.79
CA LEU A 132 4.72 -14.73 -4.68
C LEU A 132 4.88 -13.39 -3.96
N TYR A 133 4.95 -13.43 -2.63
CA TYR A 133 5.18 -12.24 -1.83
C TYR A 133 6.63 -11.75 -1.99
N PRO A 134 6.87 -10.43 -1.96
CA PRO A 134 8.21 -9.89 -1.78
C PRO A 134 8.77 -10.36 -0.44
N SER A 135 10.05 -10.77 -0.40
CA SER A 135 10.72 -11.24 0.82
C SER A 135 10.59 -10.24 1.97
N ASP A 136 10.76 -8.96 1.65
CA ASP A 136 10.83 -7.88 2.63
C ASP A 136 9.46 -7.29 3.01
N ALA A 137 8.35 -7.95 2.62
CA ALA A 137 6.98 -7.62 3.08
C ALA A 137 6.09 -8.88 3.26
N SER A 138 6.72 -10.06 3.37
CA SER A 138 6.03 -11.36 3.41
C SER A 138 5.25 -11.58 4.71
N THR A 139 5.73 -11.08 5.85
CA THR A 139 5.09 -11.22 7.16
C THR A 139 3.81 -10.41 7.22
N SER A 140 3.84 -9.17 6.74
CA SER A 140 2.66 -8.29 6.67
C SER A 140 1.56 -8.88 5.80
N LEU A 141 1.93 -9.40 4.62
CA LEU A 141 0.98 -10.02 3.70
C LEU A 141 0.41 -11.32 4.27
N THR A 142 1.24 -12.17 4.87
CA THR A 142 0.80 -13.41 5.53
C THR A 142 -0.13 -13.12 6.71
N PHE A 143 0.15 -12.06 7.47
CA PHE A 143 -0.73 -11.64 8.57
C PHE A 143 -2.08 -11.17 8.04
N MET A 144 -2.09 -10.38 6.97
CA MET A 144 -3.31 -9.82 6.41
C MET A 144 -4.19 -10.85 5.67
N GLU A 145 -3.59 -11.93 5.15
CA GLU A 145 -4.32 -13.04 4.52
C GLU A 145 -5.17 -13.84 5.54
N ARG A 146 -4.77 -13.86 6.81
CA ARG A 146 -5.40 -14.66 7.89
C ARG A 146 -6.53 -13.91 8.61
#